data_AF-A0A1F2RQ07-F1
#
_entry.id   AF-A0A1F2RQ07-F1
#
_cell.length_a   1.000
_cell.length_b   1.000
_cell.length_c   1.000
_cell.angle_alpha   90.00
_cell.angle_beta   90.00
_cell.angle_gamma   90.00
#
_symmetry.space_group_name_H-M   'P 1'
#
loop_
_entity.id
_entity.type
_entity.pdbx_description
1 polymer ?
#
loop_
_entity_poly.entity_id
_entity_poly.type
_entity_poly.pdbx_seq_one_letter_code
_entity_poly.pdbx_strand_id
1 'polypeptide(L)'
;MNTAIPAIAPQVVPPRETPLTQPRNIWIGPAGWSYTDWRGIVYPSYPHGSGKELETVAELFDVVEINTSFYRPLRPEVSRVWLRKCAVNPRFRFTAKLYRRFTHERDASAAEERGFKEGIAPLMEAGKLGALLLQFPWSFKNAPENRQYLAGLLLRFHDYPLVVEIRHASWVISGVMAGNKPDVLKLLEEYRAGFCNLDQPVIGRSLAPTENVTAPIGYVRLHGRNYASWFAESGGVDLR
;
A
#
# COMPACT_ATOMS: atom_id res chain seq x y z
N MET A 1 -39.66 -0.35 -33.10
CA MET A 1 -38.74 0.80 -33.28
C MET A 1 -37.77 0.75 -32.12
N ASN A 2 -36.51 0.39 -32.38
CA ASN A 2 -35.50 0.12 -31.36
C ASN A 2 -34.53 1.32 -31.32
N THR A 3 -34.65 2.19 -30.32
CA THR A 3 -33.76 3.35 -30.13
C THR A 3 -32.62 2.95 -29.21
N ALA A 4 -31.45 2.68 -29.79
CA ALA A 4 -30.22 2.49 -29.04
C ALA A 4 -29.70 3.83 -28.50
N ILE A 5 -29.35 3.85 -27.22
CA ILE A 5 -28.67 4.98 -26.54
C ILE A 5 -27.20 5.00 -27.02
N PRO A 6 -26.63 6.15 -27.44
CA PRO A 6 -25.25 6.19 -27.88
C PRO A 6 -24.29 6.09 -26.68
N ALA A 7 -23.27 5.24 -26.83
CA ALA A 7 -22.20 5.10 -25.85
C ALA A 7 -21.32 6.36 -25.82
N ILE A 8 -21.15 6.94 -24.63
CA ILE A 8 -20.22 8.06 -24.40
C ILE A 8 -18.83 7.47 -24.24
N ALA A 9 -17.93 7.76 -25.17
CA ALA A 9 -16.52 7.38 -25.06
C ALA A 9 -15.84 8.16 -23.93
N PRO A 10 -14.95 7.54 -23.13
CA PRO A 10 -14.22 8.23 -22.09
C PRO A 10 -13.30 9.30 -22.71
N GLN A 11 -13.46 10.54 -22.27
CA GLN A 11 -12.62 11.66 -22.67
C GLN A 11 -11.22 11.46 -22.07
N VAL A 12 -10.24 11.15 -22.92
CA VAL A 12 -8.83 11.11 -22.54
C VAL A 12 -8.39 12.55 -22.26
N VAL A 13 -8.24 12.89 -20.98
CA VAL A 13 -7.68 14.18 -20.57
C VAL A 13 -6.16 14.10 -20.75
N PRO A 14 -5.52 14.98 -21.54
CA PRO A 14 -4.08 14.93 -21.74
C PRO A 14 -3.35 15.24 -20.42
N PRO A 15 -2.20 14.59 -20.17
CA PRO A 15 -1.43 14.85 -18.96
C PRO A 15 -0.95 16.31 -18.94
N ARG A 16 -1.23 17.02 -17.84
CA ARG A 16 -0.58 18.31 -17.57
C ARG A 16 0.90 18.03 -17.32
N GLU A 17 1.76 18.44 -18.26
CA GLU A 17 3.19 18.54 -18.02
C GLU A 17 3.41 19.52 -16.86
N THR A 18 3.69 18.99 -15.68
CA THR A 18 4.06 19.80 -14.51
C THR A 18 5.59 19.76 -14.43
N PRO A 19 6.29 20.89 -14.61
CA PRO A 19 7.75 20.93 -14.52
C PRO A 19 8.22 20.40 -13.17
N LEU A 20 9.29 19.60 -13.15
CA LEU A 20 9.90 18.94 -11.97
C LEU A 20 10.57 19.92 -10.96
N THR A 21 10.10 21.17 -10.87
CA THR A 21 10.76 22.26 -10.14
C THR A 21 10.42 22.34 -8.65
N GLN A 22 9.52 21.48 -8.16
CA GLN A 22 9.19 21.42 -6.73
C GLN A 22 10.06 20.37 -6.02
N PRO A 23 10.64 20.68 -4.85
CA PRO A 23 11.40 19.70 -4.07
C PRO A 23 10.51 18.50 -3.78
N ARG A 24 10.93 17.31 -4.23
CA ARG A 24 10.20 16.07 -3.95
C ARG A 24 10.40 15.72 -2.48
N ASN A 25 9.31 15.68 -1.71
CA ASN A 25 9.35 15.20 -0.35
C ASN A 25 9.60 13.69 -0.36
N ILE A 26 10.76 13.25 0.12
CA ILE A 26 11.05 11.84 0.38
C ILE A 26 10.72 11.58 1.85
N TRP A 27 9.92 10.55 2.11
CA TRP A 27 9.61 10.09 3.47
C TRP A 27 10.15 8.68 3.65
N ILE A 28 10.89 8.48 4.74
CA ILE A 28 11.51 7.20 5.08
C ILE A 28 11.02 6.78 6.46
N GLY A 29 10.68 5.50 6.59
CA GLY A 29 10.45 4.89 7.89
C GLY A 29 9.98 3.45 7.82
N PRO A 30 9.72 2.84 8.99
CA PRO A 30 9.56 1.40 9.11
C PRO A 30 8.16 0.91 8.76
N ALA A 31 8.08 -0.40 8.49
CA ALA A 31 6.82 -1.09 8.25
C ALA A 31 6.19 -1.61 9.56
N GLY A 32 5.88 -0.70 10.49
CA GLY A 32 5.41 -1.01 11.84
C GLY A 32 6.28 -0.37 12.91
N TRP A 33 5.90 -0.55 14.18
CA TRP A 33 6.58 0.10 15.31
C TRP A 33 6.50 -0.72 16.61
N SER A 34 6.14 -2.01 16.56
CA SER A 34 6.00 -2.84 17.77
C SER A 34 6.97 -4.00 17.68
N TYR A 35 8.24 -3.72 17.96
CA TYR A 35 9.37 -4.64 17.75
C TYR A 35 10.13 -4.86 19.07
N THR A 36 10.20 -6.10 19.56
CA THR A 36 10.88 -6.42 20.83
C THR A 36 12.39 -6.31 20.71
N ASP A 37 12.95 -6.71 19.58
CA ASP A 37 14.37 -6.63 19.20
C ASP A 37 14.90 -5.20 19.08
N TRP A 38 14.03 -4.21 18.91
CA TRP A 38 14.41 -2.79 18.87
C TRP A 38 14.67 -2.17 20.26
N ARG A 39 14.30 -2.87 21.35
CA ARG A 39 14.47 -2.37 22.72
C ARG A 39 15.93 -2.25 23.09
N GLY A 40 16.32 -1.06 23.57
CA GLY A 40 17.71 -0.75 23.90
C GLY A 40 18.60 -0.46 22.69
N ILE A 41 18.05 -0.53 21.47
CA ILE A 41 18.75 -0.19 20.22
C ILE A 41 18.14 1.08 19.62
N VAL A 42 16.87 1.00 19.24
CA VAL A 42 16.10 2.13 18.69
C VAL A 42 15.18 2.71 19.76
N TYR A 43 14.55 1.85 20.54
CA TYR A 43 13.64 2.23 21.60
C TYR A 43 14.40 2.50 22.90
N PRO A 44 14.30 3.72 23.46
CA PRO A 44 14.76 3.99 24.82
C PRO A 44 14.13 3.04 25.83
N SER A 45 14.74 2.94 27.01
CA SER A 45 14.17 2.15 28.10
C SER A 45 12.86 2.80 28.59
N TYR A 46 11.74 2.16 28.31
CA TYR A 46 10.44 2.50 28.87
C TYR A 46 9.68 1.23 29.30
N PRO A 47 8.71 1.34 30.21
CA PRO A 47 7.89 0.21 30.63
C PRO A 47 7.23 -0.49 29.44
N HIS A 48 7.16 -1.83 29.53
CA HIS A 48 6.46 -2.64 28.54
C HIS A 48 5.00 -2.16 28.40
N GLY A 49 4.52 -2.01 27.16
CA GLY A 49 3.14 -1.60 26.91
C GLY A 49 2.86 -0.11 27.11
N SER A 50 3.89 0.73 27.34
CA SER A 50 3.72 2.20 27.42
C SER A 50 3.17 2.80 26.12
N GLY A 51 3.37 2.13 24.98
CA GLY A 51 2.98 2.61 23.66
C GLY A 51 3.83 3.78 23.18
N LYS A 52 4.98 4.03 23.83
CA LYS A 52 5.95 5.07 23.45
C LYS A 52 6.76 4.71 22.20
N GLU A 53 6.65 3.47 21.72
CA GLU A 53 7.31 3.03 20.50
C GLU A 53 6.92 3.91 19.31
N LEU A 54 5.63 4.24 19.17
CA LEU A 54 5.15 5.08 18.07
C LEU A 54 5.64 6.53 18.19
N GLU A 55 5.73 7.06 19.41
CA GLU A 55 6.27 8.40 19.68
C GLU A 55 7.75 8.44 19.29
N THR A 56 8.52 7.43 19.70
CA THR A 56 9.94 7.28 19.33
C THR A 56 10.11 7.19 17.81
N VAL A 57 9.26 6.42 17.12
CA VAL A 57 9.29 6.35 15.65
C VAL A 57 8.99 7.72 15.02
N ALA A 58 8.07 8.49 15.58
CA ALA A 58 7.74 9.82 15.05
C ALA A 58 8.84 10.87 15.26
N GLU A 59 9.71 10.69 16.27
CA GLU A 59 10.90 11.52 16.48
C GLU A 59 12.02 11.20 15.48
N LEU A 60 12.11 9.94 15.03
CA LEU A 60 13.22 9.46 14.19
C LEU A 60 12.90 9.42 12.69
N PHE A 61 11.63 9.26 12.32
CA PHE A 61 11.20 9.00 10.94
C PHE A 61 10.10 9.95 10.49
N ASP A 62 9.89 10.02 9.16
CA ASP A 62 8.85 10.84 8.56
C ASP A 62 7.54 10.08 8.30
N VAL A 63 7.59 8.75 8.26
CA VAL A 63 6.44 7.91 7.93
C VAL A 63 6.50 6.55 8.62
N VAL A 64 5.34 5.96 8.88
CA VAL A 64 5.24 4.56 9.32
C VAL A 64 4.11 3.84 8.60
N GLU A 65 4.32 2.57 8.24
CA GLU A 65 3.27 1.71 7.68
C GLU A 65 2.47 1.02 8.80
N ILE A 66 1.17 1.29 8.84
CA ILE A 66 0.21 0.61 9.70
C ILE A 66 -0.08 -0.77 9.12
N ASN A 67 0.38 -1.80 9.82
CA ASN A 67 0.11 -3.19 9.51
C ASN A 67 -1.12 -3.76 10.24
N THR A 68 -1.53 -3.19 11.37
CA THR A 68 -2.66 -3.72 12.16
C THR A 68 -3.99 -3.67 11.41
N SER A 69 -4.16 -2.68 10.52
CA SER A 69 -5.32 -2.54 9.63
C SER A 69 -5.47 -3.67 8.63
N PHE A 70 -4.38 -4.40 8.33
CA PHE A 70 -4.41 -5.59 7.49
C PHE A 70 -5.21 -6.73 8.12
N TYR A 71 -5.21 -6.84 9.45
CA TYR A 71 -5.86 -7.95 10.16
C TYR A 71 -7.28 -7.65 10.62
N ARG A 72 -7.60 -6.37 10.82
CA ARG A 72 -8.94 -5.90 11.20
C ARG A 72 -9.11 -4.42 10.89
N PRO A 73 -10.33 -3.95 10.55
CA PRO A 73 -10.63 -2.53 10.52
C PRO A 73 -10.25 -1.82 11.83
N LEU A 74 -9.69 -0.63 11.70
CA LEU A 74 -9.36 0.20 12.85
C LEU A 74 -10.62 0.82 13.44
N ARG A 75 -10.58 1.14 14.73
CA ARG A 75 -11.54 2.07 15.31
C ARG A 75 -11.06 3.51 15.06
N PRO A 76 -11.94 4.47 14.72
CA PRO A 76 -11.53 5.86 14.50
C PRO A 76 -10.79 6.46 15.69
N GLU A 77 -11.15 6.07 16.92
CA GLU A 77 -10.50 6.53 18.15
C GLU A 77 -9.02 6.18 18.20
N VAL A 78 -8.64 4.99 17.69
CA VAL A 78 -7.25 4.53 17.65
C VAL A 78 -6.43 5.41 16.71
N SER A 79 -6.97 5.71 15.53
CA SER A 79 -6.35 6.62 14.57
C SER A 79 -6.14 8.02 15.16
N ARG A 80 -7.12 8.55 15.90
CA ARG A 80 -6.99 9.83 16.62
C ARG A 80 -5.92 9.80 17.72
N VAL A 81 -5.79 8.67 18.44
CA VAL A 81 -4.72 8.49 19.43
C VAL A 81 -3.35 8.52 18.75
N TRP A 82 -3.17 7.81 17.64
CA TRP A 82 -1.90 7.80 16.91
C TRP A 82 -1.53 9.19 16.37
N LEU A 83 -2.49 9.96 15.85
CA LEU A 83 -2.26 11.35 15.45
C LEU A 83 -1.70 12.20 16.59
N ARG A 84 -2.22 12.05 17.81
CA ARG A 84 -1.71 12.78 18.98
C ARG A 84 -0.30 12.33 19.37
N LYS A 85 -0.04 11.02 19.33
CA LYS A 85 1.29 10.46 19.65
C LYS A 85 2.39 10.95 18.70
N CYS A 86 2.06 11.09 17.41
CA CYS A 86 3.01 11.53 16.41
C CYS A 86 3.08 13.06 16.25
N ALA A 87 2.43 13.84 17.12
CA ALA A 87 2.35 15.30 16.98
C ALA A 87 3.71 16.01 17.13
N VAL A 88 4.70 15.35 17.74
CA VAL A 88 6.09 15.84 17.83
C VAL A 88 6.71 16.14 16.46
N ASN A 89 6.27 15.44 15.42
CA ASN A 89 6.69 15.69 14.04
C ASN A 89 5.49 16.14 13.18
N PRO A 90 5.34 17.45 12.90
CA PRO A 90 4.28 17.98 12.06
C PRO A 90 4.28 17.44 10.62
N ARG A 91 5.43 16.94 10.13
CA ARG A 91 5.56 16.31 8.81
C ARG A 91 5.25 14.82 8.82
N PHE A 92 5.17 14.19 9.99
CA PHE A 92 4.92 12.75 10.11
C PHE A 92 3.68 12.32 9.32
N ARG A 93 3.76 11.17 8.66
CA ARG A 93 2.69 10.55 7.87
C ARG A 93 2.48 9.09 8.29
N PHE A 94 1.32 8.58 7.96
CA PHE A 94 1.01 7.16 8.05
C PHE A 94 0.75 6.63 6.65
N THR A 95 1.21 5.42 6.37
CA THR A 95 0.65 4.59 5.30
C THR A 95 -0.11 3.46 5.96
N ALA A 96 -1.09 2.86 5.29
CA ALA A 96 -1.88 1.79 5.89
C ALA A 96 -2.07 0.65 4.90
N LYS A 97 -1.95 -0.59 5.37
CA LYS A 97 -2.38 -1.74 4.58
C LYS A 97 -3.89 -1.81 4.54
N LEU A 98 -4.44 -2.05 3.35
CA LEU A 98 -5.84 -2.39 3.19
C LEU A 98 -6.14 -3.71 3.92
N TYR A 99 -7.33 -3.80 4.49
CA TYR A 99 -7.77 -4.99 5.22
C TYR A 99 -7.71 -6.24 4.32
N ARG A 100 -7.12 -7.33 4.83
CA ARG A 100 -6.80 -8.55 4.06
C ARG A 100 -7.99 -9.12 3.29
N ARG A 101 -9.21 -8.98 3.80
CA ARG A 101 -10.43 -9.46 3.12
C ARG A 101 -10.67 -8.79 1.76
N PHE A 102 -10.04 -7.66 1.48
CA PHE A 102 -10.06 -7.04 0.15
C PHE A 102 -8.96 -7.54 -0.78
N THR A 103 -7.82 -8.04 -0.30
CA THR A 103 -6.69 -8.39 -1.18
C THR A 103 -6.37 -9.88 -1.22
N HIS A 104 -6.63 -10.60 -0.13
CA HIS A 104 -6.33 -12.01 0.07
C HIS A 104 -7.59 -12.86 -0.05
N GLU A 105 -8.57 -12.71 0.86
CA GLU A 105 -9.81 -13.51 0.84
C GLU A 105 -10.81 -13.06 -0.22
N ARG A 106 -10.85 -11.75 -0.51
CA ARG A 106 -11.70 -11.12 -1.54
C ARG A 106 -13.20 -11.29 -1.34
N ASP A 107 -13.61 -11.32 -0.08
CA ASP A 107 -14.99 -11.56 0.36
C ASP A 107 -15.49 -10.50 1.35
N ALA A 108 -14.82 -9.35 1.41
CA ALA A 108 -15.16 -8.26 2.32
C ALA A 108 -16.59 -7.73 2.07
N SER A 109 -17.39 -7.71 3.14
CA SER A 109 -18.76 -7.20 3.13
C SER A 109 -18.80 -5.67 3.04
N ALA A 110 -19.98 -5.12 2.71
CA ALA A 110 -20.21 -3.67 2.73
C ALA A 110 -20.05 -3.06 4.15
N ALA A 111 -20.35 -3.83 5.20
CA ALA A 111 -20.15 -3.40 6.58
C ALA A 111 -18.66 -3.27 6.92
N GLU A 112 -17.83 -4.20 6.46
CA GLU A 112 -16.38 -4.16 6.68
C GLU A 112 -15.69 -3.08 5.86
N GLU A 113 -16.17 -2.80 4.64
CA GLU A 113 -15.70 -1.63 3.89
C GLU A 113 -15.98 -0.34 4.64
N ARG A 114 -17.23 -0.14 5.08
CA ARG A 114 -17.61 1.04 5.84
C ARG A 114 -16.76 1.17 7.11
N GLY A 115 -16.65 0.10 7.90
CA GLY A 115 -15.84 0.10 9.12
C GLY A 115 -14.35 0.37 8.85
N PHE A 116 -13.79 -0.14 7.75
CA PHE A 116 -12.42 0.17 7.35
C PHE A 116 -12.26 1.66 7.01
N LYS A 117 -13.15 2.20 6.16
CA LYS A 117 -13.14 3.61 5.75
C LYS A 117 -13.30 4.54 6.95
N GLU A 118 -14.24 4.26 7.86
CA GLU A 118 -14.42 4.98 9.13
C GLU A 118 -13.15 4.93 9.98
N GLY A 119 -12.53 3.76 10.12
CA GLY A 119 -11.32 3.58 10.91
C GLY A 119 -10.15 4.45 10.45
N ILE A 120 -9.93 4.57 9.15
CA ILE A 120 -8.82 5.37 8.59
C ILE A 120 -9.18 6.83 8.34
N ALA A 121 -10.46 7.20 8.36
CA ALA A 121 -10.94 8.56 8.08
C ALA A 121 -10.20 9.65 8.87
N PRO A 122 -9.92 9.52 10.18
CA PRO A 122 -9.19 10.56 10.91
C PRO A 122 -7.79 10.84 10.36
N LEU A 123 -7.09 9.82 9.84
CA LEU A 123 -5.77 9.99 9.22
C LEU A 123 -5.88 10.75 7.90
N MET A 124 -6.93 10.46 7.12
CA MET A 124 -7.19 11.12 5.85
C MET A 124 -7.62 12.58 6.06
N GLU A 125 -8.60 12.83 6.93
CA GLU A 125 -9.09 14.17 7.29
C GLU A 125 -7.96 15.09 7.81
N ALA A 126 -7.02 14.54 8.57
CA ALA A 126 -5.86 15.28 9.07
C ALA A 126 -4.77 15.54 8.00
N GLY A 127 -4.93 15.04 6.77
CA GLY A 127 -3.89 15.10 5.72
C GLY A 127 -2.64 14.27 6.06
N LYS A 128 -2.80 13.24 6.89
CA LYS A 128 -1.72 12.42 7.45
C LYS A 128 -1.62 11.03 6.84
N LEU A 129 -2.63 10.58 6.11
CA LEU A 129 -2.57 9.34 5.31
C LEU A 129 -1.80 9.60 4.00
N GLY A 130 -0.57 9.10 3.92
CA GLY A 130 0.29 9.23 2.74
C GLY A 130 0.01 8.20 1.65
N ALA A 131 -0.41 6.99 2.01
CA ALA A 131 -0.81 5.95 1.07
C ALA A 131 -1.72 4.88 1.71
N LEU A 132 -2.63 4.33 0.92
CA LEU A 132 -3.37 3.09 1.20
C LEU A 132 -2.78 1.97 0.33
N LEU A 133 -2.09 1.03 0.97
CA LEU A 133 -1.38 -0.07 0.32
C LEU A 133 -2.30 -1.27 0.08
N LEU A 134 -2.54 -1.58 -1.19
CA LEU A 134 -3.24 -2.76 -1.69
C LEU A 134 -2.21 -3.85 -2.00
N GLN A 135 -1.80 -4.57 -0.97
CA GLN A 135 -0.84 -5.66 -1.09
C GLN A 135 -1.54 -6.98 -1.38
N PHE A 136 -1.25 -7.57 -2.54
CA PHE A 136 -1.80 -8.85 -2.98
C PHE A 136 -0.85 -10.02 -2.68
N PRO A 137 -1.39 -11.25 -2.48
CA PRO A 137 -0.57 -12.43 -2.31
C PRO A 137 0.08 -12.87 -3.63
N TRP A 138 1.10 -13.73 -3.55
CA TRP A 138 1.78 -14.29 -4.73
C TRP A 138 0.84 -15.06 -5.67
N SER A 139 -0.23 -15.65 -5.14
CA SER A 139 -1.26 -16.36 -5.91
C SER A 139 -2.09 -15.43 -6.82
N PHE A 140 -2.04 -14.11 -6.62
CA PHE A 140 -2.68 -13.13 -7.50
C PHE A 140 -1.89 -12.99 -8.80
N LYS A 141 -2.24 -13.77 -9.80
CA LYS A 141 -1.63 -13.78 -11.15
C LYS A 141 -2.47 -12.94 -12.11
N ASN A 142 -1.86 -12.40 -13.17
CA ASN A 142 -2.56 -11.67 -14.22
C ASN A 142 -3.52 -12.57 -15.02
N ALA A 143 -4.76 -12.64 -14.55
CA ALA A 143 -5.89 -13.37 -15.11
C ALA A 143 -7.08 -12.40 -15.29
N PRO A 144 -8.01 -12.65 -16.24
CA PRO A 144 -9.13 -11.73 -16.52
C PRO A 144 -9.91 -11.32 -15.27
N GLU A 145 -10.24 -12.28 -14.41
CA GLU A 145 -11.04 -12.09 -13.20
C GLU A 145 -10.28 -11.23 -12.18
N ASN A 146 -8.97 -11.45 -12.09
CA ASN A 146 -8.08 -10.69 -11.20
C ASN A 146 -7.90 -9.24 -11.66
N ARG A 147 -7.88 -8.99 -12.98
CA ARG A 147 -7.84 -7.63 -13.53
C ARG A 147 -9.13 -6.88 -13.25
N GLN A 148 -10.28 -7.52 -13.48
CA GLN A 148 -11.59 -6.95 -13.16
C GLN A 148 -11.71 -6.66 -11.66
N TYR A 149 -11.26 -7.59 -10.82
CA TYR A 149 -11.24 -7.41 -9.37
C TYR A 149 -10.38 -6.22 -8.95
N LEU A 150 -9.15 -6.10 -9.49
CA LEU A 150 -8.26 -4.98 -9.21
C LEU A 150 -8.91 -3.65 -9.61
N ALA A 151 -9.46 -3.55 -10.82
CA ALA A 151 -10.10 -2.32 -11.31
C ALA A 151 -11.30 -1.92 -10.45
N GLY A 152 -12.13 -2.88 -10.04
CA GLY A 152 -13.25 -2.65 -9.13
C GLY A 152 -12.79 -2.18 -7.75
N LEU A 153 -11.69 -2.73 -7.23
CA LEU A 153 -11.14 -2.33 -5.93
C LEU A 153 -10.52 -0.93 -5.98
N LEU A 154 -9.81 -0.59 -7.07
CA LEU A 154 -9.28 0.75 -7.30
C LEU A 154 -10.40 1.79 -7.34
N LEU A 155 -11.51 1.50 -8.04
CA LEU A 155 -12.68 2.39 -8.07
C LEU A 155 -13.32 2.54 -6.67
N ARG A 156 -13.46 1.44 -5.93
CA ARG A 156 -14.08 1.43 -4.59
C ARG A 156 -13.34 2.29 -3.56
N PHE A 157 -12.03 2.46 -3.74
CA PHE A 157 -11.17 3.24 -2.85
C PHE A 157 -10.51 4.44 -3.55
N HIS A 158 -11.09 4.94 -4.65
CA HIS A 158 -10.51 6.02 -5.45
C HIS A 158 -10.30 7.34 -4.69
N ASP A 159 -11.02 7.56 -3.59
CA ASP A 159 -10.87 8.73 -2.71
C ASP A 159 -9.54 8.75 -1.92
N TYR A 160 -8.79 7.64 -1.92
CA TYR A 160 -7.56 7.49 -1.15
C TYR A 160 -6.30 7.55 -2.04
N PRO A 161 -5.14 7.90 -1.47
CA PRO A 161 -3.85 7.79 -2.16
C PRO A 161 -3.46 6.31 -2.35
N LEU A 162 -3.93 5.68 -3.42
CA LEU A 162 -3.75 4.24 -3.62
C LEU A 162 -2.35 3.87 -4.06
N VAL A 163 -1.82 2.79 -3.49
CA VAL A 163 -0.60 2.12 -3.95
C VAL A 163 -0.87 0.63 -4.05
N VAL A 164 -0.50 0.00 -5.17
CA VAL A 164 -0.71 -1.43 -5.42
C VAL A 164 0.63 -2.16 -5.37
N GLU A 165 0.66 -3.23 -4.57
CA GLU A 165 1.79 -4.14 -4.51
C GLU A 165 1.40 -5.52 -5.05
N ILE A 166 2.09 -5.91 -6.11
CA ILE A 166 1.94 -7.19 -6.79
C ILE A 166 3.26 -7.94 -6.70
N ARG A 167 3.19 -9.25 -6.50
CA ARG A 167 4.38 -10.09 -6.23
C ARG A 167 4.70 -11.09 -7.35
N HIS A 168 3.84 -11.20 -8.37
CA HIS A 168 3.97 -12.20 -9.42
C HIS A 168 4.28 -11.56 -10.79
N ALA A 169 5.34 -12.04 -11.45
CA ALA A 169 5.85 -11.50 -12.72
C ALA A 169 4.85 -11.55 -13.88
N SER A 170 3.75 -12.31 -13.77
CA SER A 170 2.73 -12.34 -14.83
C SER A 170 2.01 -11.00 -15.06
N TRP A 171 2.11 -10.05 -14.12
CA TRP A 171 1.52 -8.72 -14.25
C TRP A 171 2.38 -7.72 -15.02
N VAL A 172 3.70 -7.92 -15.06
CA VAL A 172 4.67 -6.97 -15.65
C VAL A 172 5.34 -7.60 -16.88
N ILE A 173 4.56 -8.34 -17.68
CA ILE A 173 5.06 -8.97 -18.91
C ILE A 173 5.05 -7.94 -20.04
N SER A 174 6.16 -7.84 -20.77
CA SER A 174 6.28 -7.05 -22.00
C SER A 174 6.55 -7.93 -23.24
N GLY A 175 6.39 -7.36 -24.43
CA GLY A 175 6.74 -7.99 -25.71
C GLY A 175 5.80 -9.13 -26.15
N VAL A 176 6.27 -9.98 -27.07
CA VAL A 176 5.49 -11.08 -27.69
C VAL A 176 4.87 -12.02 -26.64
N MET A 177 5.54 -12.18 -25.48
CA MET A 177 5.09 -13.02 -24.37
C MET A 177 3.88 -12.44 -23.60
N ALA A 178 3.58 -11.14 -23.78
CA ALA A 178 2.42 -10.51 -23.16
C ALA A 178 1.10 -10.95 -23.81
N GLY A 179 1.12 -11.27 -25.11
CA GLY A 179 -0.10 -11.49 -25.89
C GLY A 179 -1.05 -10.28 -25.78
N ASN A 180 -2.33 -10.53 -25.49
CA ASN A 180 -3.35 -9.49 -25.24
C ASN A 180 -3.47 -9.08 -23.76
N LYS A 181 -2.52 -9.42 -22.89
CA LYS A 181 -2.61 -9.04 -21.46
C LYS A 181 -2.33 -7.54 -21.32
N PRO A 182 -3.25 -6.77 -20.71
CA PRO A 182 -3.00 -5.36 -20.47
C PRO A 182 -1.85 -5.20 -19.48
N ASP A 183 -1.03 -4.20 -19.76
CA ASP A 183 0.06 -3.78 -18.88
C ASP A 183 -0.55 -3.25 -17.58
N VAL A 184 -0.15 -3.86 -16.46
CA VAL A 184 -0.61 -3.42 -15.15
C VAL A 184 -0.26 -1.96 -14.90
N LEU A 185 0.87 -1.48 -15.44
CA LEU A 185 1.31 -0.10 -15.26
C LEU A 185 0.30 0.88 -15.87
N LYS A 186 -0.20 0.59 -17.08
CA LYS A 186 -1.24 1.39 -17.74
C LYS A 186 -2.54 1.40 -16.95
N LEU A 187 -2.97 0.23 -16.46
CA LEU A 187 -4.15 0.15 -15.60
C LEU A 187 -3.98 1.03 -14.35
N LEU A 188 -2.81 1.00 -13.71
CA LEU A 188 -2.57 1.83 -12.54
C LEU A 188 -2.51 3.33 -12.87
N GLU A 189 -1.96 3.71 -14.02
CA GLU A 189 -1.97 5.10 -14.52
C GLU A 189 -3.39 5.62 -14.74
N GLU A 190 -4.25 4.83 -15.40
CA GLU A 190 -5.66 5.17 -15.65
C GLU A 190 -6.43 5.47 -14.35
N TYR A 191 -6.16 4.70 -13.30
CA TYR A 191 -6.78 4.87 -11.98
C TYR A 191 -5.96 5.78 -11.04
N ARG A 192 -4.85 6.36 -11.51
CA ARG A 192 -3.92 7.20 -10.74
C ARG A 192 -3.43 6.53 -9.44
N ALA A 193 -3.27 5.21 -9.47
CA ALA A 193 -2.74 4.42 -8.36
C ALA A 193 -1.23 4.21 -8.53
N GLY A 194 -0.47 4.31 -7.44
CA GLY A 194 0.98 4.10 -7.46
C GLY A 194 1.35 2.62 -7.56
N PHE A 195 2.40 2.30 -8.29
CA PHE A 195 3.03 0.98 -8.26
C PHE A 195 4.00 0.89 -7.09
N CYS A 196 3.88 -0.14 -6.25
CA CYS A 196 4.83 -0.41 -5.18
C CYS A 196 6.08 -1.12 -5.74
N ASN A 197 7.19 -0.40 -5.81
CA ASN A 197 8.48 -0.98 -6.19
C ASN A 197 9.03 -1.80 -5.03
N LEU A 198 9.46 -3.03 -5.30
CA LEU A 198 9.90 -3.99 -4.28
C LEU A 198 11.41 -4.23 -4.37
N ASP A 199 12.08 -4.22 -3.22
CA ASP A 199 13.38 -4.89 -3.07
C ASP A 199 13.21 -6.11 -2.18
N GLN A 200 13.47 -7.29 -2.74
CA GLN A 200 13.24 -8.59 -2.12
C GLN A 200 14.11 -9.68 -2.79
N PRO A 201 14.25 -10.89 -2.22
CA PRO A 201 14.86 -12.02 -2.91
C PRO A 201 14.20 -12.29 -4.27
N VAL A 202 15.01 -12.37 -5.32
CA VAL A 202 14.54 -12.66 -6.69
C VAL A 202 14.61 -14.16 -6.91
N ILE A 203 13.49 -14.85 -6.66
CA ILE A 203 13.39 -16.30 -6.81
C ILE A 203 12.17 -16.63 -7.70
N GLY A 204 12.37 -17.52 -8.67
CA GLY A 204 11.31 -18.01 -9.55
C GLY A 204 10.63 -16.90 -10.36
N ARG A 205 9.33 -16.67 -10.11
CA ARG A 205 8.50 -15.65 -10.79
C ARG A 205 8.28 -14.39 -9.92
N SER A 206 9.17 -14.15 -8.96
CA SER A 206 9.17 -12.90 -8.19
C SER A 206 9.57 -11.72 -9.07
N LEU A 207 9.06 -10.53 -8.76
CA LEU A 207 9.51 -9.31 -9.42
C LEU A 207 10.90 -8.95 -8.93
N ALA A 208 11.78 -8.61 -9.88
CA ALA A 208 13.03 -7.90 -9.60
C ALA A 208 12.72 -6.44 -9.17
N PRO A 209 13.67 -5.73 -8.56
CA PRO A 209 13.52 -4.30 -8.31
C PRO A 209 13.19 -3.53 -9.58
N THR A 210 12.29 -2.55 -9.44
CA THR A 210 11.80 -1.68 -10.51
C THR A 210 11.83 -0.22 -10.08
N GLU A 211 11.59 0.68 -11.03
CA GLU A 211 11.52 2.14 -10.82
C GLU A 211 10.23 2.74 -11.41
N ASN A 212 9.16 1.94 -11.44
CA ASN A 212 7.90 2.33 -12.05
C ASN A 212 7.21 3.44 -11.26
N VAL A 213 6.69 4.44 -11.97
CA VAL A 213 5.91 5.56 -11.41
C VAL A 213 4.63 5.72 -12.21
N THR A 214 3.51 5.32 -11.61
CA THR A 214 2.18 5.31 -12.26
C THR A 214 1.22 6.33 -11.64
N ALA A 215 1.67 7.11 -10.66
CA ALA A 215 0.90 8.13 -9.96
C ALA A 215 1.84 9.23 -9.42
N PRO A 216 1.30 10.37 -8.93
CA PRO A 216 2.11 11.38 -8.25
C PRO A 216 2.87 10.88 -7.02
N ILE A 217 2.48 9.72 -6.46
CA ILE A 217 3.12 9.07 -5.32
C ILE A 217 4.04 7.96 -5.86
N GLY A 218 5.33 8.06 -5.55
CA GLY A 218 6.27 6.94 -5.64
C GLY A 218 6.30 6.15 -4.32
N TYR A 219 6.33 4.83 -4.40
CA TYR A 219 6.34 3.96 -3.21
C TYR A 219 7.36 2.82 -3.39
N VAL A 220 8.21 2.62 -2.38
CA VAL A 220 9.24 1.59 -2.36
C VAL A 220 9.14 0.81 -1.05
N ARG A 221 9.17 -0.52 -1.12
CA ARG A 221 9.26 -1.38 0.08
C ARG A 221 10.50 -2.25 -0.01
N LEU A 222 11.33 -2.13 1.02
CA LEU A 222 12.56 -2.89 1.18
C LEU A 222 12.31 -4.04 2.14
N HIS A 223 12.23 -5.27 1.63
CA HIS A 223 11.99 -6.46 2.42
C HIS A 223 13.27 -7.16 2.88
N GLY A 224 14.44 -6.63 2.52
CA GLY A 224 15.72 -7.30 2.66
C GLY A 224 15.89 -8.43 1.64
N ARG A 225 17.03 -9.10 1.67
CA ARG A 225 17.40 -10.14 0.68
C ARG A 225 17.85 -11.44 1.35
N ASN A 226 17.17 -11.84 2.43
CA ASN A 226 17.46 -13.12 3.09
C ASN A 226 16.87 -14.28 2.26
N TYR A 227 17.65 -14.77 1.30
CA TYR A 227 17.27 -15.89 0.42
C TYR A 227 17.01 -17.20 1.17
N ALA A 228 17.68 -17.43 2.30
CA ALA A 228 17.64 -18.70 3.02
C ALA A 228 16.29 -18.99 3.71
N SER A 229 15.49 -17.96 4.02
CA SER A 229 14.25 -18.10 4.79
C SER A 229 13.00 -17.58 4.06
N TRP A 230 13.12 -17.22 2.78
CA TRP A 230 12.06 -16.48 2.06
C TRP A 230 10.79 -17.30 1.77
N PHE A 231 10.92 -18.62 1.63
CA PHE A 231 9.79 -19.55 1.38
C PHE A 231 9.66 -20.66 2.45
N ALA A 232 10.42 -20.60 3.54
CA ALA A 232 10.15 -21.50 4.66
C ALA A 232 8.72 -21.21 5.15
N GLU A 233 7.91 -22.26 5.36
CA GLU A 233 6.46 -22.20 5.71
C GLU A 233 6.12 -21.51 7.05
N SER A 234 7.00 -20.65 7.55
CA SER A 234 6.87 -19.88 8.78
C SER A 234 7.23 -18.39 8.57
N GLY A 235 6.80 -17.81 7.45
CA GLY A 235 6.89 -16.35 7.21
C GLY A 235 5.84 -15.52 7.96
N GLY A 236 5.32 -16.03 9.08
CA GLY A 236 4.30 -15.38 9.90
C GLY A 236 4.64 -15.52 11.38
N VAL A 237 4.98 -14.38 11.99
CA VAL A 237 5.08 -14.15 13.44
C VAL A 237 6.29 -14.81 14.13
N ASP A 238 7.06 -13.98 14.84
CA ASP A 238 8.04 -14.30 15.89
C ASP A 238 8.84 -15.59 15.74
N LEU A 239 10.07 -15.49 15.23
CA LEU A 239 11.23 -16.27 15.71
C LEU A 239 12.53 -15.62 15.24
N ARG A 240 12.94 -14.50 15.87
CA ARG A 240 14.33 -14.17 16.24
C ARG A 240 14.30 -13.21 17.43
#